data_AF-A0A950ICB2-F1
#
_entry.id   AF-A0A950ICB2-F1
#
_cell.length_a   1.000
_cell.length_b   1.000
_cell.length_c   1.000
_cell.angle_alpha   90.00
_cell.angle_beta   90.00
_cell.angle_gamma   90.00
#
_symmetry.space_group_name_H-M   'P 1'
#
loop_
_entity.id
_entity.type
_entity.pdbx_description
1 polymer ?
#
loop_
_entity_poly.entity_id
_entity_poly.type
_entity_poly.pdbx_seq_one_letter_code
_entity_poly.pdbx_strand_id
1 'polypeptide(L)'
;VVHGVASGDGASDFAGKLEDTFRAAQPVAFTADIIADAKIDQVLIDDLQLKDVAGHPNRFDYTLILREFIKPKESADTSALDSSIADEAKSLASNLVGALGNAGPFATGLEPFVGTFSGLLTRLQTFKQSLS
;
A
#
# COMPACT_ATOMS: atom_id res chain seq x y z
N VAL A 1 14.10 10.93 -9.31
CA VAL A 1 14.76 11.63 -8.19
C VAL A 1 15.01 13.07 -8.61
N VAL A 2 14.70 14.04 -7.76
CA VAL A 2 14.91 15.47 -8.00
C VAL A 2 15.88 16.00 -6.95
N HIS A 3 16.88 16.76 -7.39
CA HIS A 3 17.84 17.42 -6.51
C HIS A 3 17.76 18.93 -6.71
N GLY A 4 17.96 19.68 -5.64
CA GLY A 4 18.01 21.13 -5.74
C GLY A 4 18.62 21.79 -4.51
N VAL A 5 18.75 23.11 -4.62
CA VAL A 5 19.30 23.96 -3.57
C VAL A 5 18.34 25.11 -3.35
N ALA A 6 17.96 25.33 -2.10
CA ALA A 6 17.28 26.54 -1.65
C ALA A 6 18.31 27.47 -0.99
N SER A 7 18.34 28.74 -1.38
CA SER A 7 19.33 29.70 -0.87
C SER A 7 18.73 31.10 -0.70
N GLY A 8 19.28 31.86 0.24
CA GLY A 8 18.84 33.22 0.56
C GLY A 8 17.71 33.26 1.59
N ASP A 9 17.21 34.44 1.91
CA ASP A 9 16.37 34.68 3.10
C ASP A 9 15.08 33.83 3.18
N GLY A 10 14.57 33.32 2.05
CA GLY A 10 13.42 32.42 2.00
C GLY A 10 13.74 30.92 2.08
N ALA A 11 15.01 30.54 2.22
CA ALA A 11 15.43 29.14 2.14
C ALA A 11 14.90 28.29 3.32
N SER A 12 14.86 28.86 4.53
CA SER A 12 14.30 28.20 5.70
C SER A 12 12.79 27.95 5.54
N ASP A 13 12.06 28.97 5.08
CA ASP A 13 10.62 28.85 4.85
C ASP A 13 10.30 27.84 3.73
N PHE A 14 11.14 27.80 2.69
CA PHE A 14 11.02 26.80 1.64
C PHE A 14 11.24 25.38 2.18
N ALA A 15 12.29 25.17 2.97
CA ALA A 15 12.57 23.89 3.60
C ALA A 15 11.42 23.43 4.50
N GLY A 16 10.87 24.33 5.32
CA GLY A 16 9.71 24.05 6.16
C GLY A 16 8.47 23.64 5.34
N LYS A 17 8.16 24.36 4.25
CA LYS A 17 7.06 23.98 3.34
C LYS A 17 7.27 22.62 2.70
N LEU A 18 8.50 22.28 2.35
CA LEU A 18 8.85 20.99 1.75
C LEU A 18 8.62 19.85 2.76
N GLU A 19 9.01 20.07 4.01
CA GLU A 19 8.78 19.13 5.11
C GLU A 19 7.27 18.97 5.41
N ASP A 20 6.52 20.07 5.48
CA ASP A 20 5.07 20.05 5.69
C ASP A 20 4.36 19.28 4.57
N THR A 21 4.77 19.50 3.31
CA THR A 21 4.22 18.81 2.14
C THR A 21 4.50 17.31 2.20
N PHE A 22 5.73 16.92 2.56
CA PHE A 22 6.09 15.52 2.76
C PHE A 22 5.27 14.87 3.89
N ARG A 23 5.13 15.55 5.03
CA ARG A 23 4.35 15.05 6.18
C ARG A 23 2.85 14.93 5.90
N ALA A 24 2.30 15.81 5.07
CA ALA A 24 0.89 15.76 4.68
C ALA A 24 0.57 14.48 3.88
N ALA A 25 1.55 13.92 3.17
CA ALA A 25 1.40 12.73 2.32
C ALA A 25 0.21 12.84 1.34
N GLN A 26 -0.07 14.06 0.87
CA GLN A 26 -1.14 14.35 -0.08
C GLN A 26 -0.59 14.47 -1.50
N PRO A 27 -1.35 14.02 -2.52
CA PRO A 27 -0.97 14.22 -3.92
C PRO A 27 -0.83 15.71 -4.23
N VAL A 28 0.28 16.08 -4.87
CA VAL A 28 0.54 17.44 -5.34
C VAL A 28 0.67 17.47 -6.85
N ALA A 29 0.22 18.57 -7.47
CA ALA A 29 0.40 18.78 -8.90
C ALA A 29 1.89 18.89 -9.24
N PHE A 30 2.31 18.21 -10.30
CA PHE A 30 3.70 18.22 -10.75
C PHE A 30 3.82 18.82 -12.14
N THR A 31 4.62 19.88 -12.26
CA THR A 31 4.90 20.53 -13.53
C THR A 31 6.42 20.53 -13.76
N ALA A 32 6.85 19.91 -14.86
CA ALA A 32 8.23 19.89 -15.31
C ALA A 32 8.28 20.05 -16.83
N ASP A 33 9.32 20.72 -17.33
CA ASP A 33 9.47 21.03 -18.77
C ASP A 33 9.70 19.76 -19.63
N ILE A 34 9.99 18.63 -18.99
CA ILE A 34 10.16 17.32 -19.63
C ILE A 34 8.82 16.60 -19.94
N ILE A 35 7.67 17.16 -19.53
CA ILE A 35 6.31 16.56 -19.70
C ILE A 35 5.79 16.67 -21.16
N ALA A 36 6.66 16.64 -22.16
CA ALA A 36 6.19 16.52 -23.55
C ALA A 36 5.61 15.13 -23.85
N ASP A 37 6.10 14.08 -23.18
CA ASP A 37 5.68 12.67 -23.44
C ASP A 37 5.16 11.91 -22.21
N ALA A 38 5.55 12.29 -21.00
CA ALA A 38 5.09 11.64 -19.76
C ALA A 38 3.92 12.41 -19.14
N LYS A 39 2.68 11.93 -19.33
CA LYS A 39 1.45 12.52 -18.77
C LYS A 39 1.33 12.29 -17.26
N ILE A 40 2.23 12.88 -16.47
CA ILE A 40 2.23 12.79 -15.01
C ILE A 40 1.51 14.02 -14.46
N ASP A 41 0.31 13.82 -13.92
CA ASP A 41 -0.51 14.92 -13.39
C ASP A 41 -0.24 15.21 -11.90
N GLN A 42 -0.12 14.15 -11.10
CA GLN A 42 0.03 14.24 -9.64
C GLN A 42 1.12 13.30 -9.14
N VAL A 43 1.86 13.76 -8.13
CA VAL A 43 2.92 12.99 -7.47
C VAL A 43 2.78 13.03 -5.96
N LEU A 44 3.36 12.03 -5.31
CA LEU A 44 3.65 12.01 -3.88
C LEU A 44 5.16 12.11 -3.67
N ILE A 45 5.55 12.74 -2.57
CA ILE A 45 6.93 12.70 -2.08
C ILE A 45 7.09 11.39 -1.30
N ASP A 46 7.87 10.47 -1.85
CA ASP A 46 8.12 9.13 -1.30
C ASP A 46 9.29 9.16 -0.29
N ASP A 47 10.30 9.97 -0.57
CA ASP A 47 11.43 10.25 0.33
C ASP A 47 11.86 11.72 0.21
N LEU A 48 12.25 12.30 1.34
CA LEU A 48 12.74 13.66 1.47
C LEU A 48 14.03 13.65 2.31
N GLN A 49 15.11 14.12 1.70
CA GLN A 49 16.35 14.41 2.41
C GLN A 49 16.62 15.91 2.35
N LEU A 50 16.74 16.54 3.50
CA LEU A 50 17.07 17.95 3.64
C LEU A 50 18.37 18.08 4.42
N LYS A 51 19.32 18.84 3.89
CA LYS A 51 20.64 19.05 4.49
C LYS A 51 20.93 20.54 4.63
N ASP A 52 21.11 20.98 5.88
CA ASP A 52 21.65 22.30 6.18
C ASP A 52 23.16 22.32 5.89
N VAL A 53 23.60 23.30 5.10
CA VAL A 53 25.00 23.42 4.68
C VAL A 53 25.77 24.24 5.72
N ALA A 54 26.53 23.55 6.56
CA ALA A 54 27.38 24.16 7.58
C ALA A 54 28.26 25.29 7.01
N GLY A 55 28.21 26.47 7.64
CA GLY A 55 28.96 27.65 7.23
C GLY A 55 28.24 28.57 6.23
N HIS A 56 27.08 28.16 5.72
CA HIS A 56 26.24 28.98 4.83
C HIS A 56 24.83 29.13 5.45
N PRO A 57 24.62 30.13 6.34
CA PRO A 57 23.28 30.41 6.82
C PRO A 57 22.35 30.65 5.63
N ASN A 58 21.14 30.13 5.71
CA ASN A 58 20.12 30.19 4.66
C ASN A 58 20.45 29.39 3.38
N ARG A 59 21.07 28.21 3.52
CA ARG A 59 21.29 27.28 2.40
C ARG A 59 20.93 25.84 2.76
N PHE A 60 19.98 25.28 2.02
CA PHE A 60 19.54 23.90 2.16
C PHE A 60 19.70 23.15 0.85
N ASP A 61 20.42 22.04 0.89
CA ASP A 61 20.44 21.07 -0.21
C ASP A 61 19.32 20.07 0.04
N TYR A 62 18.52 19.77 -0.99
CA TYR A 62 17.41 18.83 -0.87
C TYR A 62 17.42 17.77 -1.97
N THR A 63 16.96 16.57 -1.61
CA THR A 63 16.73 15.44 -2.52
C THR A 63 15.33 14.89 -2.29
N LEU A 64 14.60 14.69 -3.39
CA LEU A 64 13.23 14.21 -3.41
C LEU A 64 13.14 12.94 -4.26
N ILE A 65 12.54 11.89 -3.70
CA ILE A 65 12.04 10.77 -4.50
C ILE A 65 10.55 11.01 -4.71
N LEU A 66 10.16 11.17 -5.97
CA LEU A 66 8.77 11.40 -6.35
C LEU A 66 8.20 10.13 -6.97
N ARG A 67 6.96 9.80 -6.61
CA ARG A 67 6.20 8.69 -7.17
C ARG A 67 4.88 9.20 -7.72
N GLU A 68 4.50 8.75 -8.92
CA GLU A 68 3.21 9.08 -9.51
C GLU A 68 2.07 8.64 -8.59
N PHE A 69 1.08 9.53 -8.42
CA PHE A 69 -0.13 9.22 -7.72
C PHE A 69 -1.21 8.76 -8.70
N ILE A 70 -1.58 7.48 -8.59
CA ILE A 70 -2.72 6.91 -9.32
C ILE A 70 -3.87 6.75 -8.33
N LYS A 71 -4.98 7.45 -8.58
CA LYS A 71 -6.19 7.31 -7.77
C LYS A 71 -6.66 5.84 -7.79
N PRO A 72 -6.92 5.23 -6.63
CA PRO A 72 -7.50 3.89 -6.58
C PRO A 72 -8.80 3.88 -7.39
N LYS A 73 -8.93 2.89 -8.28
CA LYS A 73 -10.21 2.65 -8.95
C LYS A 73 -11.22 2.25 -7.88
N GLU A 74 -12.44 2.77 -8.01
CA GLU A 74 -13.53 2.34 -7.14
C GLU A 74 -13.70 0.82 -7.28
N SER A 75 -13.91 0.15 -6.15
CA SER A 75 -14.12 -1.29 -6.14
C SER A 75 -15.31 -1.63 -7.03
N ALA A 76 -15.19 -2.69 -7.82
CA ALA A 76 -16.32 -3.17 -8.61
C ALA A 76 -17.51 -3.46 -7.69
N ASP A 77 -18.72 -3.14 -8.17
CA ASP A 77 -19.95 -3.41 -7.45
C ASP A 77 -20.04 -4.92 -7.14
N THR A 78 -20.08 -5.25 -5.85
CA THR A 78 -20.17 -6.63 -5.36
C THR A 78 -21.61 -7.13 -5.32
N SER A 79 -22.59 -6.34 -5.75
CA SER A 79 -24.01 -6.74 -5.80
C SER A 79 -24.26 -7.98 -6.66
N ALA A 80 -23.39 -8.26 -7.63
CA ALA A 80 -23.43 -9.47 -8.45
C ALA A 80 -22.82 -10.71 -7.77
N LEU A 81 -22.18 -10.56 -6.60
CA LEU A 81 -21.71 -11.68 -5.79
C LEU A 81 -22.91 -12.27 -5.04
N ASP A 82 -23.58 -13.22 -5.68
CA ASP A 82 -24.70 -13.96 -5.10
C ASP A 82 -24.23 -15.04 -4.11
N SER A 83 -25.09 -15.43 -3.17
CA SER A 83 -24.81 -16.48 -2.18
C SER A 83 -24.50 -17.83 -2.82
N SER A 84 -24.99 -18.07 -4.04
CA SER A 84 -24.64 -19.24 -4.84
C SER A 84 -23.14 -19.38 -5.06
N ILE A 85 -22.42 -18.28 -5.31
CA ILE A 85 -20.95 -18.29 -5.47
C ILE A 85 -20.26 -18.65 -4.15
N ALA A 86 -20.78 -18.15 -3.02
CA ALA A 86 -20.26 -18.50 -1.70
C ALA A 86 -20.51 -19.99 -1.37
N ASP A 87 -21.66 -20.53 -1.77
CA ASP A 87 -22.02 -21.93 -1.60
C ASP A 87 -21.18 -22.85 -2.50
N GLU A 88 -20.92 -22.44 -3.75
CA GLU A 88 -20.01 -23.12 -4.67
C GLU A 88 -18.57 -23.13 -4.13
N ALA A 89 -18.07 -21.99 -3.66
CA ALA A 89 -16.74 -21.89 -3.05
C ALA A 89 -16.63 -22.78 -1.79
N LYS A 90 -17.68 -22.84 -0.97
CA LYS A 90 -17.75 -23.70 0.21
C LYS A 90 -17.74 -25.18 -0.18
N SER A 91 -18.51 -25.56 -1.20
CA SER A 91 -18.53 -26.91 -1.77
C SER A 91 -17.14 -27.30 -2.30
N LEU A 92 -16.49 -26.41 -3.05
CA LEU A 92 -15.15 -26.62 -3.58
C LEU A 92 -14.12 -26.83 -2.44
N ALA A 93 -14.17 -25.99 -1.41
CA ALA A 93 -13.30 -26.10 -0.24
C ALA A 93 -13.54 -27.41 0.53
N SER A 94 -14.80 -27.80 0.75
CA SER A 94 -15.14 -29.06 1.40
C SER A 94 -14.69 -30.27 0.59
N ASN A 95 -14.85 -30.23 -0.74
CA ASN A 95 -14.38 -31.29 -1.63
C ASN A 95 -12.85 -31.39 -1.63
N LEU A 96 -12.14 -30.26 -1.60
CA LEU A 96 -10.67 -30.23 -1.49
C LEU A 96 -10.19 -30.79 -0.15
N VAL A 97 -10.80 -30.40 0.97
CA VAL A 97 -10.48 -30.93 2.30
C VAL A 97 -10.78 -32.43 2.39
N GLY A 98 -11.91 -32.86 1.82
CA GLY A 98 -12.26 -34.29 1.73
C GLY A 98 -11.26 -35.08 0.87
N ALA A 99 -10.85 -34.52 -0.27
CA ALA A 99 -9.85 -35.12 -1.14
C ALA A 99 -8.46 -35.21 -0.46
N LEU A 100 -8.04 -34.17 0.27
CA LEU A 100 -6.80 -34.18 1.06
C LEU A 100 -6.85 -35.18 2.23
N GLY A 101 -8.02 -35.38 2.85
CA GLY A 101 -8.20 -36.38 3.91
C GLY A 101 -8.25 -37.82 3.40
N ASN A 102 -8.71 -38.04 2.16
CA ASN A 102 -8.82 -39.36 1.53
C ASN A 102 -7.61 -39.73 0.67
N ALA A 103 -6.82 -38.74 0.25
CA ALA A 103 -5.51 -38.99 -0.27
C ALA A 103 -4.66 -39.57 0.86
N GLY A 104 -4.39 -40.88 0.79
CA GLY A 104 -3.40 -41.52 1.65
C GLY A 104 -2.11 -40.69 1.69
N PRO A 105 -1.34 -40.78 2.78
CA PRO A 105 -0.50 -39.69 3.28
C PRO A 105 0.28 -39.04 2.14
N PHE A 106 -0.23 -37.91 1.65
CA PHE A 106 0.67 -36.92 1.13
C PHE A 106 1.47 -36.49 2.35
N ALA A 107 2.71 -36.97 2.46
CA ALA A 107 3.72 -36.31 3.27
C ALA A 107 3.94 -34.91 2.65
N THR A 108 2.95 -34.03 2.82
CA THR A 108 3.00 -32.63 2.39
C THR A 108 3.78 -31.80 3.39
N GLY A 109 4.08 -32.34 4.58
CA GLY A 109 4.67 -31.59 5.68
C GLY A 109 3.68 -30.61 6.32
N LEU A 110 2.38 -30.74 6.01
CA LEU A 110 1.32 -29.86 6.50
C LEU A 110 0.63 -30.39 7.76
N GLU A 111 0.95 -31.60 8.20
CA GLU A 111 0.42 -32.24 9.41
C GLU A 111 0.59 -31.37 10.67
N PRO A 112 1.71 -30.63 10.86
CA PRO A 112 1.88 -29.70 11.98
C PRO A 112 0.91 -28.50 11.92
N PHE A 113 0.41 -28.15 10.74
CA PHE A 113 -0.37 -26.93 10.51
C PHE A 113 -1.89 -27.16 10.56
N VAL A 114 -2.36 -28.40 10.44
CA VAL A 114 -3.80 -28.77 10.47
C VAL A 114 -4.48 -28.29 11.76
N GLY A 115 -3.80 -28.42 12.90
CA GLY A 115 -4.31 -27.95 14.19
C GLY A 115 -4.49 -26.43 14.23
N THR A 116 -3.51 -25.68 13.71
CA THR A 116 -3.55 -24.21 13.67
C THR A 116 -4.67 -23.71 12.76
N PHE A 117 -4.85 -24.30 11.58
CA PHE A 117 -5.93 -23.93 10.67
C PHE A 117 -7.32 -24.24 11.25
N SER A 118 -7.47 -25.40 11.90
CA SER A 118 -8.72 -25.76 12.57
C SER A 118 -9.07 -24.77 13.68
N GLY A 119 -8.10 -24.37 14.50
CA GLY A 119 -8.30 -23.35 15.53
C GLY A 119 -8.67 -21.97 14.99
N LEU A 120 -8.08 -21.57 13.86
CA LEU A 120 -8.39 -20.30 13.20
C LEU A 120 -9.82 -20.28 12.65
N LEU A 121 -10.26 -21.38 12.03
CA LEU A 121 -11.63 -21.52 11.52
C LEU A 121 -12.67 -21.47 12.64
N THR A 122 -12.42 -22.13 13.77
CA THR A 122 -13.31 -22.07 14.94
C THR A 122 -13.45 -20.63 15.45
N ARG A 123 -12.33 -19.91 15.59
CA ARG A 123 -12.35 -18.49 16.03
C ARG A 123 -13.15 -17.61 15.07
N LEU A 124 -13.01 -17.83 13.77
CA LEU A 124 -13.71 -17.05 12.75
C LEU A 124 -15.22 -17.34 12.74
N GLN A 125 -15.62 -18.59 12.97
CA GLN A 125 -17.03 -18.95 13.15
C GLN A 125 -17.63 -18.33 14.40
N THR A 126 -16.92 -18.37 15.53
CA THR A 126 -17.35 -17.71 16.77
C THR A 126 -17.46 -16.19 16.58
N PHE A 127 -16.51 -15.58 15.89
CA PHE A 127 -16.56 -14.14 15.58
C PHE A 127 -17.78 -13.79 14.73
N LYS A 128 -18.08 -14.57 13.67
CA LYS A 128 -19.29 -14.38 12.86
C LYS A 128 -20.57 -14.50 13.70
N GLN A 129 -20.63 -15.47 14.62
CA GLN A 129 -21.78 -15.63 15.52
C GLN A 129 -21.94 -14.46 16.49
N SER A 130 -20.84 -13.81 16.90
CA SER A 130 -20.91 -12.62 17.76
C SER A 130 -21.34 -11.34 17.05
N LEU A 131 -21.32 -11.33 15.71
CA LEU A 131 -21.75 -10.20 14.88
C LEU A 131 -23.23 -10.29 14.46
N SER A 132 -23.92 -11.40 14.78
CA SER A 132 -25.34 -11.62 14.50
C SER A 132 -26.17 -11.58 15.76
#